data_AF-A0A7C9A4S9-F1
#
_entry.id   AF-A0A7C9A4S9-F1
#
_cell.length_a   1.000
_cell.length_b   1.000
_cell.length_c   1.000
_cell.angle_alpha   90.00
_cell.angle_beta   90.00
_cell.angle_gamma   90.00
#
_symmetry.space_group_name_H-M   'P 1'
#
loop_
_entity.id
_entity.type
_entity.pdbx_description
1 polymer ?
#
loop_
_entity_poly.entity_id
_entity_poly.type
_entity_poly.pdbx_seq_one_letter_code
_entity_poly.pdbx_strand_id
1 'polypeptide(L)'
;RVDMEHQIHLLEKEAYCSVLRAFKAQSDAISWDKEGLITELRKELRVPDDEHRELLLRVNNDVVIHRIRGWRQTGGQQSVATLHPISISTPTPLRKKQRTSQFAPSHVVASTATPLQPSPSG
;
A
#
# COMPACT_ATOMS: atom_id res chain seq x y z
N ARG A 1 26.72 -29.44 -22.43
CA ARG A 1 25.55 -29.75 -21.59
C ARG A 1 25.62 -28.91 -20.33
N VAL A 2 26.59 -29.15 -19.42
CA VAL A 2 26.86 -28.39 -18.16
C VAL A 2 26.70 -26.87 -18.25
N ASP A 3 27.05 -26.26 -19.38
CA ASP A 3 26.89 -24.82 -19.62
C ASP A 3 25.41 -24.35 -19.62
N MET A 4 24.50 -25.13 -20.21
CA MET A 4 23.07 -24.80 -20.26
C MET A 4 22.39 -25.00 -18.91
N GLU A 5 22.72 -26.07 -18.17
CA GLU A 5 22.19 -26.25 -16.81
C GLU A 5 22.68 -25.14 -15.86
N HIS A 6 23.91 -24.65 -16.05
CA HIS A 6 24.41 -23.49 -15.31
C HIS A 6 23.68 -22.20 -15.69
N GLN A 7 23.41 -21.97 -16.98
CA GLN A 7 22.61 -20.82 -17.42
C GLN A 7 21.18 -20.87 -16.86
N ILE A 8 20.54 -22.04 -16.81
CA ILE A 8 19.21 -22.21 -16.20
C ILE A 8 19.28 -21.87 -14.70
N HIS A 9 20.26 -22.39 -13.97
CA HIS A 9 20.43 -22.09 -12.54
C HIS A 9 20.67 -20.61 -12.29
N LEU A 10 21.40 -19.93 -13.17
CA LEU A 10 21.59 -18.49 -13.09
C LEU A 10 20.25 -17.74 -13.24
N LEU A 11 19.44 -18.11 -14.24
CA LEU A 11 18.12 -17.51 -14.44
C LEU A 11 17.18 -17.77 -13.25
N GLU A 12 17.18 -18.98 -12.70
CA GLU A 12 16.43 -19.35 -11.50
C GLU A 12 16.81 -18.47 -10.31
N LYS A 13 18.11 -18.30 -10.04
CA LYS A 13 18.62 -17.43 -8.97
C LYS A 13 18.26 -15.97 -9.19
N GLU A 14 18.39 -15.47 -10.41
CA GLU A 14 18.08 -14.07 -10.74
C GLU A 14 16.59 -13.77 -10.56
N ALA A 15 15.72 -14.69 -10.99
CA ALA A 15 14.28 -14.58 -10.79
C ALA A 15 13.91 -14.58 -9.30
N TYR A 16 14.43 -15.53 -8.54
CA TYR A 16 14.22 -15.63 -7.10
C TYR A 16 14.68 -14.36 -6.36
N CYS A 17 15.90 -13.89 -6.66
CA CYS A 17 16.47 -12.67 -6.08
C CYS A 17 15.61 -11.44 -6.40
N SER A 18 15.11 -11.33 -7.64
CA SER A 18 14.27 -10.20 -8.05
C SER A 18 12.97 -10.13 -7.27
N VAL A 19 12.31 -11.27 -7.05
CA VAL A 19 11.08 -11.34 -6.23
C VAL A 19 11.37 -10.96 -4.77
N LEU A 20 12.48 -11.47 -4.21
CA LEU A 20 12.90 -11.16 -2.85
C LEU A 20 13.15 -9.65 -2.67
N ARG A 21 13.85 -9.02 -3.63
CA ARG A 21 14.07 -7.57 -3.67
C ARG A 21 12.76 -6.79 -3.73
N ALA A 22 11.81 -7.24 -4.56
CA ALA A 22 10.50 -6.61 -4.69
C ALA A 22 9.73 -6.65 -3.36
N PHE A 23 9.70 -7.80 -2.67
CA PHE A 23 9.02 -7.91 -1.38
C PHE A 23 9.68 -7.06 -0.30
N LYS A 24 11.02 -7.04 -0.24
CA LYS A 24 11.76 -6.17 0.68
C LYS A 24 11.58 -4.69 0.38
N ALA A 25 11.41 -4.29 -0.88
CA ALA A 25 11.09 -2.91 -1.23
C ALA A 25 9.66 -2.48 -0.85
N GLN A 26 8.75 -3.44 -0.64
CA GLN A 26 7.38 -3.17 -0.19
C GLN A 26 7.29 -2.98 1.34
N SER A 27 8.09 -3.69 2.14
CA SER A 27 8.02 -3.66 3.60
C SER A 27 9.34 -4.08 4.27
N ASP A 28 9.59 -3.60 5.50
CA ASP A 28 10.76 -3.98 6.33
C ASP A 28 10.87 -5.50 6.54
N ALA A 29 9.73 -6.09 6.89
CA ALA A 29 9.57 -7.51 7.10
C ALA A 29 8.81 -8.13 5.92
N ILE A 30 9.19 -9.35 5.57
CA ILE A 30 8.38 -10.21 4.70
C ILE A 30 7.23 -10.70 5.57
N SER A 31 5.99 -10.47 5.17
CA SER A 31 4.82 -10.97 5.89
C SER A 31 4.76 -12.49 5.83
N TRP A 32 4.08 -13.12 6.78
CA TRP A 32 3.91 -14.58 6.82
C TRP A 32 3.38 -15.17 5.51
N ASP A 33 2.37 -14.53 4.91
CA ASP A 33 1.83 -14.97 3.61
C ASP A 33 2.88 -14.95 2.49
N LYS A 34 3.75 -13.93 2.50
CA LYS A 34 4.85 -13.82 1.53
C LYS A 34 5.97 -14.81 1.82
N GLU A 35 6.21 -15.15 3.08
CA GLU A 35 7.20 -16.15 3.48
C GLU A 35 6.87 -17.54 2.92
N GLY A 36 5.58 -17.92 2.97
CA GLY A 36 5.09 -19.14 2.33
C GLY A 36 5.33 -19.14 0.82
N LEU A 37 4.99 -18.03 0.15
CA LEU A 37 5.24 -17.87 -1.28
C LEU A 37 6.73 -17.93 -1.65
N ILE A 38 7.60 -17.30 -0.84
CA ILE A 38 9.05 -17.34 -1.03
C ILE A 38 9.59 -18.77 -0.84
N THR A 39 9.04 -19.53 0.11
CA THR A 39 9.42 -20.93 0.35
C THR A 39 9.09 -21.82 -0.84
N GLU A 40 7.87 -21.71 -1.38
CA GLU A 40 7.47 -22.50 -2.55
C GLU A 40 8.24 -22.08 -3.80
N LEU A 41 8.42 -20.78 -4.03
CA LEU A 41 9.22 -20.27 -5.14
C LEU A 41 10.68 -20.76 -5.08
N ARG A 42 11.27 -20.82 -3.88
CA ARG A 42 12.64 -21.32 -3.68
C ARG A 42 12.78 -22.77 -4.11
N LYS A 43 11.80 -23.61 -3.76
CA LYS A 43 11.77 -25.04 -4.16
C LYS A 43 11.62 -25.19 -5.67
N GLU A 44 10.68 -24.44 -6.25
CA GLU A 44 10.39 -24.48 -7.69
C GLU A 44 11.60 -24.03 -8.52
N LEU A 45 12.31 -22.98 -8.07
CA LEU A 45 13.53 -22.46 -8.71
C LEU A 45 14.81 -23.15 -8.21
N ARG A 46 14.70 -24.26 -7.48
CA ARG A 46 15.84 -25.12 -7.07
C ARG A 46 16.97 -24.37 -6.34
N VAL A 47 16.63 -23.31 -5.61
CA VAL A 47 17.61 -22.49 -4.88
C VAL A 47 17.95 -23.17 -3.53
N PRO A 48 19.21 -23.61 -3.31
CA PRO A 48 19.63 -24.25 -2.07
C PRO A 48 19.67 -23.27 -0.88
N ASP A 49 19.63 -23.80 0.34
CA ASP A 49 19.61 -22.99 1.59
C ASP A 49 20.77 -22.00 1.69
N ASP A 50 21.98 -22.42 1.30
CA ASP A 50 23.17 -21.56 1.35
C ASP A 50 23.03 -20.34 0.44
N GLU A 51 22.54 -20.55 -0.79
CA GLU A 51 22.29 -19.47 -1.74
C GLU A 51 21.14 -18.58 -1.28
N HIS A 52 20.07 -19.16 -0.74
CA HIS A 52 18.97 -18.40 -0.16
C HIS A 52 19.46 -17.47 0.95
N ARG A 53 20.29 -17.97 1.87
CA ARG A 53 20.87 -17.18 2.97
C ARG A 53 21.75 -16.05 2.44
N GLU A 54 22.58 -16.33 1.45
CA GLU A 54 23.41 -15.31 0.80
C GLU A 54 22.57 -14.22 0.14
N LEU A 55 21.52 -14.60 -0.59
CA LEU A 55 20.61 -13.67 -1.23
C LEU A 55 19.85 -12.82 -0.20
N LEU A 56 19.39 -13.40 0.90
CA LEU A 56 18.79 -12.63 2.00
C LEU A 56 19.73 -11.57 2.55
N LEU A 57 20.99 -11.93 2.82
CA LEU A 57 22.01 -10.99 3.29
C LEU A 57 22.26 -9.87 2.27
N ARG A 58 22.37 -10.22 0.98
CA ARG A 58 22.59 -9.27 -0.10
C ARG A 58 21.44 -8.28 -0.24
N VAL A 59 20.20 -8.79 -0.27
CA VAL A 59 18.99 -7.97 -0.41
C VAL A 59 18.77 -7.08 0.82
N ASN A 60 19.09 -7.56 2.02
CA ASN A 60 18.98 -6.75 3.24
C ASN A 60 19.94 -5.55 3.24
N ASN A 61 21.05 -5.64 2.53
CA ASN A 61 22.05 -4.57 2.38
C ASN A 61 21.88 -3.75 1.08
N ASP A 62 20.81 -4.00 0.30
CA ASP A 62 20.58 -3.29 -0.97
C ASP A 62 20.14 -1.84 -0.73
N VAL A 63 21.04 -0.90 -1.01
CA VAL A 63 20.83 0.54 -0.87
C VAL A 63 19.65 1.07 -1.69
N VAL A 64 19.36 0.45 -2.85
CA VAL A 64 18.22 0.86 -3.69
C VAL A 64 16.90 0.51 -2.99
N ILE A 65 16.84 -0.65 -2.34
CA ILE A 65 15.67 -1.07 -1.56
C ILE A 65 15.44 -0.13 -0.38
N HIS A 66 16.49 0.20 0.37
CA HIS A 66 16.40 1.18 1.46
C HIS A 66 15.91 2.55 0.98
N ARG A 67 16.39 3.01 -0.18
CA ARG A 67 15.94 4.27 -0.80
C ARG A 67 14.46 4.23 -1.20
N ILE A 68 14.00 3.15 -1.85
CA ILE A 68 12.59 2.98 -2.24
C ILE A 68 11.68 3.03 -1.02
N ARG A 69 12.10 2.37 0.07
CA ARG A 69 11.35 2.35 1.33
C ARG A 69 11.30 3.73 1.98
N GLY A 70 12.44 4.42 2.04
CA GLY A 70 12.50 5.80 2.53
C GLY A 70 11.56 6.73 1.76
N TRP A 71 11.53 6.63 0.43
CA TRP A 71 10.61 7.40 -0.42
C TRP A 71 9.13 7.12 -0.11
N ARG A 72 8.74 5.86 0.18
CA ARG A 72 7.37 5.56 0.61
C ARG A 72 7.02 6.21 1.95
N GLN A 73 7.95 6.20 2.90
CA GLN A 73 7.76 6.75 4.25
C GLN A 73 7.65 8.28 4.24
N THR A 74 8.40 8.98 3.37
CA THR A 74 8.41 10.44 3.29
C THR A 74 7.28 11.03 2.42
N GLY A 75 6.23 10.26 2.13
CA GLY A 75 5.03 10.75 1.43
C GLY A 75 4.95 10.47 -0.07
N GLY A 76 5.79 9.57 -0.61
CA GLY A 76 5.68 9.06 -1.99
C GLY A 76 4.47 8.15 -2.23
N GLN A 77 3.73 7.78 -1.17
CA GLN A 77 2.60 6.87 -1.23
C GLN A 77 1.25 7.61 -1.14
N GLN A 78 0.97 8.50 -2.09
CA GLN A 78 -0.43 8.79 -2.43
C GLN A 78 -0.89 7.68 -3.39
N SER A 79 -1.70 6.75 -2.88
CA SER A 79 -2.46 5.76 -3.65
C SER A 79 -1.66 4.72 -4.46
N VAL A 80 -1.40 3.58 -3.85
CA VAL A 80 -1.72 2.33 -4.54
C VAL A 80 -2.69 1.60 -3.62
N ALA A 81 -3.93 2.10 -3.61
CA ALA A 81 -5.03 1.34 -3.06
C ALA A 81 -5.04 -0.02 -3.75
N THR A 82 -4.95 -1.05 -2.93
CA THR A 82 -5.38 -2.42 -3.13
C THR A 82 -6.22 -2.63 -4.39
N LEU A 83 -5.82 -3.57 -5.24
CA LEU A 83 -6.68 -4.17 -6.26
C LEU A 83 -7.86 -4.88 -5.55
N HIS A 84 -8.85 -4.11 -5.09
CA HIS A 84 -10.17 -4.64 -4.79
C HIS A 84 -10.92 -4.81 -6.12
N PRO A 85 -11.77 -5.84 -6.26
CA PRO A 85 -12.60 -6.03 -7.43
C PRO A 85 -13.47 -4.79 -7.64
N ILE A 86 -13.55 -4.37 -8.91
CA ILE A 86 -14.34 -3.26 -9.44
C ILE A 86 -15.75 -3.25 -8.82
N SER A 87 -16.03 -2.31 -7.92
CA SER A 87 -17.39 -1.91 -7.60
C SER A 87 -17.77 -0.78 -8.54
N ILE A 88 -18.72 -1.06 -9.43
CA ILE A 88 -19.18 -0.13 -10.46
C ILE A 88 -20.00 0.97 -9.77
N SER A 89 -19.36 2.06 -9.36
CA SER A 89 -20.08 3.29 -9.00
C SER A 89 -20.17 4.19 -10.23
N THR A 90 -21.39 4.28 -10.75
CA THR A 90 -21.82 5.16 -11.84
C THR A 90 -21.56 6.64 -11.51
N PRO A 91 -21.09 7.45 -12.47
CA PRO A 91 -20.82 8.87 -12.24
C PRO A 91 -22.07 9.73 -12.55
N THR A 92 -22.51 10.55 -11.60
CA THR A 92 -23.35 11.72 -11.90
C THR A 92 -22.45 12.97 -11.93
N PRO A 93 -22.42 13.73 -13.04
CA PRO A 93 -21.70 14.99 -13.10
C PRO A 93 -22.66 16.16 -12.90
N LEU A 94 -22.35 17.11 -12.02
CA LEU A 94 -22.63 18.52 -12.32
C LEU A 94 -21.64 19.46 -11.65
N ARG A 95 -21.06 20.32 -12.47
CA ARG A 95 -19.92 21.21 -12.20
C ARG A 95 -20.42 22.62 -11.82
N LYS A 96 -19.62 23.27 -10.96
CA LYS A 96 -19.25 24.71 -10.91
C LYS A 96 -20.18 25.74 -10.23
N LYS A 97 -19.69 26.17 -9.05
CA LYS A 97 -19.30 27.55 -8.64
C LYS A 97 -20.22 28.74 -9.03
N GLN A 98 -20.72 29.48 -8.03
CA GLN A 98 -20.60 30.94 -7.96
C GLN A 98 -20.64 31.45 -6.51
N ARG A 99 -19.99 32.60 -6.30
CA ARG A 99 -19.57 33.28 -5.05
C ARG A 99 -20.54 34.44 -4.71
N THR A 100 -20.57 34.81 -3.43
CA THR A 100 -20.86 36.15 -2.85
C THR A 100 -22.31 36.58 -2.57
N SER A 101 -22.55 36.73 -1.26
CA SER A 101 -23.15 37.87 -0.50
C SER A 101 -24.61 38.33 -0.64
N GLN A 102 -25.19 38.44 0.56
CA GLN A 102 -26.03 39.51 1.12
C GLN A 102 -27.57 39.38 1.08
N PHE A 103 -28.14 39.90 2.18
CA PHE A 103 -29.50 40.34 2.47
C PHE A 103 -30.52 39.33 3.05
N ALA A 104 -30.66 39.38 4.38
CA ALA A 104 -31.95 39.36 5.10
C ALA A 104 -32.76 40.65 4.75
N PRO A 105 -34.08 40.81 5.02
CA PRO A 105 -34.82 40.29 6.19
C PRO A 105 -36.31 39.92 5.96
N SER A 106 -37.02 39.66 7.08
CA SER A 106 -38.48 39.80 7.28
C SER A 106 -39.38 38.64 6.79
N HIS A 107 -40.42 38.14 7.48
CA HIS A 107 -41.14 38.54 8.69
C HIS A 107 -41.81 37.29 9.32
N VAL A 108 -41.84 37.28 10.64
CA VAL A 108 -42.76 36.64 11.61
C VAL A 108 -44.03 35.93 11.11
N VAL A 109 -44.33 34.77 11.69
CA VAL A 109 -45.54 34.63 12.54
C VAL A 109 -45.28 33.65 13.69
N ALA A 110 -45.78 34.05 14.84
CA ALA A 110 -45.52 33.51 16.16
C ALA A 110 -46.41 32.32 16.54
N SER A 111 -45.99 31.65 17.62
CA SER A 111 -46.79 30.99 18.69
C SER A 111 -46.22 29.59 18.94
N THR A 112 -45.88 29.13 20.15
CA THR A 112 -46.09 29.62 21.51
C THR A 112 -45.24 28.72 22.44
N ALA A 113 -44.81 29.28 23.58
CA ALA A 113 -44.35 28.61 24.81
C ALA A 113 -42.89 28.10 24.91
N THR A 114 -42.05 28.96 25.50
CA THR A 114 -40.85 28.71 26.33
C THR A 114 -41.21 28.16 27.73
N PRO A 115 -40.24 27.89 28.64
CA PRO A 115 -39.03 27.07 28.55
C PRO A 115 -38.88 26.18 29.82
N LEU A 116 -37.78 25.44 29.99
CA LEU A 116 -36.97 25.39 31.23
C LEU A 116 -35.93 24.25 31.14
N GLN A 117 -34.68 24.65 30.89
CA GLN A 117 -33.46 23.95 31.37
C GLN A 117 -33.00 24.71 32.63
N PRO A 118 -32.23 24.09 33.56
CA PRO A 118 -30.80 23.90 33.34
C PRO A 118 -30.19 22.62 33.96
N SER A 119 -29.00 22.23 33.48
CA SER A 119 -28.01 21.34 34.12
C SER A 119 -27.21 22.13 35.19
N PRO A 120 -26.10 21.68 35.85
CA PRO A 120 -25.38 20.39 35.85
C PRO A 120 -24.92 19.91 37.27
N SER A 121 -24.16 18.81 37.26
CA SER A 121 -23.08 18.35 38.16
C SER A 121 -22.93 18.90 39.60
N GLY A 122 -22.95 17.95 40.54
CA GLY A 122 -22.20 17.90 41.78
C GLY A 122 -21.80 16.46 42.05
#